data_AF-A0A5C9ACZ0-F1
#
_entry.id   AF-A0A5C9ACZ0-F1
#
_cell.length_a   1.000
_cell.length_b   1.000
_cell.length_c   1.000
_cell.angle_alpha   90.00
_cell.angle_beta   90.00
_cell.angle_gamma   90.00
#
_symmetry.space_group_name_H-M   'P 1'
#
loop_
_entity.id
_entity.type
_entity.pdbx_description
1 polymer ?
#
loop_
_entity_poly.entity_id
_entity_poly.type
_entity_poly.pdbx_seq_one_letter_code
_entity_poly.pdbx_strand_id
1 'polypeptide(L)'
;TPEKNFMSSVLCALCVDTGTGQPCNPGDTRQIINQLIELAFKEYGENNPRLYRASTEELVDSALQDSGLYEKHDATWWARSTWFEVRDMLHNAGYIMAAQRAHYQAMPQLPEVSSMLGHTSLRDVFGTVQRDGSNELLLDYIRRALEQGHNDYPMISGYTRFMINPETRVIAVDLNNVAGDKTPAGRLKTGIMYLLAGQIAGGDFTLPQYRDEVLKQLPREYHEIALKRINQLDQEVKTKVYDELHNARGIDF
;
A
#
# COMPACT_ATOMS: atom_id res chain seq x y z
N THR A 1 8.45 0.09 -9.71
CA THR A 1 8.78 -0.83 -8.61
C THR A 1 7.63 -1.82 -8.43
N PRO A 2 7.87 -3.03 -7.91
CA PRO A 2 6.84 -4.04 -7.69
C PRO A 2 5.71 -3.56 -6.76
N GLU A 3 6.01 -2.74 -5.75
CA GLU A 3 5.03 -2.17 -4.82
C GLU A 3 4.07 -1.21 -5.52
N LYS A 4 4.59 -0.34 -6.40
CA LYS A 4 3.77 0.56 -7.20
C LYS A 4 2.85 -0.23 -8.15
N ASN A 5 3.35 -1.31 -8.74
CA ASN A 5 2.55 -2.16 -9.61
C ASN A 5 1.41 -2.83 -8.84
N PHE A 6 1.69 -3.35 -7.63
CA PHE A 6 0.67 -3.91 -6.76
C PHE A 6 -0.41 -2.86 -6.39
N MET A 7 -0.01 -1.69 -5.90
CA MET A 7 -0.94 -0.61 -5.57
C MET A 7 -1.79 -0.22 -6.78
N SER A 8 -1.16 -0.06 -7.94
CA SER A 8 -1.86 0.25 -9.20
C SER A 8 -2.88 -0.82 -9.58
N SER A 9 -2.52 -2.11 -9.48
CA SER A 9 -3.45 -3.21 -9.76
C SER A 9 -4.62 -3.27 -8.78
N VAL A 10 -4.39 -3.06 -7.48
CA VAL A 10 -5.48 -3.02 -6.49
C VAL A 10 -6.41 -1.84 -6.75
N LEU A 11 -5.86 -0.63 -6.92
CA LEU A 11 -6.68 0.57 -7.15
C LEU A 11 -7.43 0.51 -8.49
N CYS A 12 -6.83 -0.04 -9.55
CA CYS A 12 -7.54 -0.30 -10.79
C CYS A 12 -8.65 -1.34 -10.62
N ALA A 13 -8.44 -2.39 -9.81
CA ALA A 13 -9.46 -3.39 -9.53
C ALA A 13 -10.68 -2.78 -8.81
N LEU A 14 -10.47 -1.79 -7.92
CA LEU A 14 -11.57 -1.04 -7.30
C LEU A 14 -12.41 -0.25 -8.31
N CYS A 15 -11.83 0.10 -9.47
CA CYS A 15 -12.49 0.84 -10.54
C CYS A 15 -13.11 -0.07 -11.62
N VAL A 16 -13.17 -1.39 -11.42
CA VAL A 16 -13.73 -2.33 -12.40
C VAL A 16 -15.25 -2.18 -12.50
N ASP A 17 -15.74 -2.02 -13.73
CA ASP A 17 -17.16 -2.18 -14.02
C ASP A 17 -17.49 -3.67 -14.08
N THR A 18 -18.31 -4.12 -13.14
CA THR A 18 -18.76 -5.53 -13.04
C THR A 18 -19.53 -6.03 -14.26
N GLY A 19 -20.06 -5.13 -15.10
CA GLY A 19 -20.73 -5.49 -16.36
C GLY A 19 -19.75 -5.87 -17.48
N THR A 20 -18.54 -5.28 -17.49
CA THR A 20 -17.52 -5.51 -18.52
C THR A 20 -16.34 -6.34 -18.03
N GLY A 21 -16.15 -6.43 -16.71
CA GLY A 21 -14.98 -7.06 -16.09
C GLY A 21 -13.70 -6.22 -16.22
N GLN A 22 -13.80 -4.96 -16.67
CA GLN A 22 -12.69 -4.04 -16.89
C GLN A 22 -12.96 -2.68 -16.25
N PRO A 23 -11.92 -1.91 -15.89
CA PRO A 23 -12.11 -0.52 -15.50
C PRO A 23 -12.75 0.30 -16.61
N CYS A 24 -13.57 1.29 -16.27
CA CYS A 24 -14.02 2.27 -17.27
C CYS A 24 -12.80 3.02 -17.82
N ASN A 25 -12.75 3.28 -19.13
CA ASN A 25 -11.61 3.94 -19.80
C ASN A 25 -10.26 3.35 -19.34
N PRO A 26 -9.97 2.05 -19.60
CA PRO A 26 -8.86 1.34 -18.95
C PRO A 26 -7.50 2.06 -19.05
N GLY A 27 -7.21 2.65 -20.22
CA GLY A 27 -5.97 3.39 -20.46
C GLY A 27 -5.84 4.66 -19.61
N ASP A 28 -6.91 5.46 -19.54
CA ASP A 28 -6.92 6.70 -18.76
C ASP A 28 -6.98 6.42 -17.26
N THR A 29 -7.79 5.43 -16.86
CA THR A 29 -7.88 5.02 -15.45
C THR A 29 -6.53 4.55 -14.92
N ARG A 30 -5.80 3.72 -15.68
CA ARG A 30 -4.45 3.28 -15.27
C ARG A 30 -3.47 4.46 -15.16
N GLN A 31 -3.54 5.44 -16.06
CA GLN A 31 -2.71 6.64 -16.00
C GLN A 31 -3.04 7.51 -14.78
N ILE A 32 -4.32 7.78 -14.56
CA ILE A 32 -4.82 8.54 -13.40
C ILE A 32 -4.39 7.87 -12.10
N ILE A 33 -4.61 6.56 -11.95
CA ILE A 33 -4.22 5.80 -10.75
C ILE A 33 -2.71 5.86 -10.51
N ASN A 34 -1.88 5.70 -11.55
CA ASN A 34 -0.43 5.78 -11.38
C ASN A 34 0.05 7.17 -10.95
N GLN A 35 -0.52 8.22 -11.54
CA GLN A 35 -0.21 9.60 -11.16
C GLN A 35 -0.73 9.93 -9.76
N LEU A 36 -1.88 9.38 -9.38
CA LEU A 36 -2.47 9.53 -8.06
C LEU A 36 -1.59 8.90 -6.97
N ILE A 37 -1.04 7.70 -7.21
CA ILE A 37 -0.09 7.04 -6.30
C ILE A 37 1.16 7.93 -6.13
N GLU A 38 1.77 8.40 -7.23
CA GLU A 38 2.95 9.26 -7.15
C GLU A 38 2.68 10.55 -6.38
N LEU A 39 1.54 11.18 -6.66
CA LEU A 39 1.13 12.41 -6.00
C LEU A 39 0.94 12.19 -4.49
N ALA A 40 0.29 11.09 -4.07
CA ALA A 40 0.10 10.77 -2.67
C ALA A 40 1.41 10.52 -1.93
N PHE A 41 2.31 9.72 -2.51
CA PHE A 41 3.60 9.46 -1.88
C PHE A 41 4.49 10.70 -1.83
N LYS A 42 4.42 11.58 -2.84
CA LYS A 42 5.11 12.87 -2.81
C LYS A 42 4.54 13.80 -1.74
N GLU A 43 3.23 13.90 -1.65
CA GLU A 43 2.58 14.77 -0.67
C GLU A 43 2.91 14.37 0.76
N TYR A 44 2.69 13.10 1.10
CA TYR A 44 2.92 12.61 2.47
C TYR A 44 4.38 12.26 2.76
N GLY A 45 5.22 12.14 1.73
CA GLY A 45 6.66 11.91 1.85
C GLY A 45 7.48 13.19 2.00
N GLU A 46 7.08 14.27 1.31
CA GLU A 46 7.90 15.48 1.17
C GLU A 46 7.17 16.74 1.66
N ASN A 47 5.95 16.99 1.19
CA ASN A 47 5.28 18.29 1.38
C ASN A 47 4.58 18.41 2.74
N ASN A 48 3.93 17.33 3.17
CA ASN A 48 3.10 17.27 4.36
C ASN A 48 3.32 15.94 5.10
N PRO A 49 4.55 15.68 5.58
CA PRO A 49 4.85 14.47 6.33
C PRO A 49 4.05 14.43 7.63
N ARG A 50 3.51 13.26 7.95
CA ARG A 50 2.69 13.09 9.15
C ARG A 50 3.51 13.30 10.41
N LEU A 51 2.96 14.09 11.31
CA LEU A 51 3.51 14.29 12.64
C LEU A 51 3.30 13.05 13.50
N TYR A 52 4.34 12.68 14.24
CA TYR A 52 4.24 11.68 15.28
C TYR A 52 3.32 12.17 16.41
N ARG A 53 2.53 11.23 16.92
CA ARG A 53 1.62 11.44 18.04
C ARG A 53 1.72 10.23 18.96
N ALA A 54 2.15 10.47 20.20
CA ALA A 54 2.20 9.43 21.22
C ALA A 54 0.82 8.78 21.41
N SER A 55 0.82 7.52 21.84
CA SER A 55 -0.34 6.65 21.99
C SER A 55 -1.01 6.22 20.68
N THR A 56 -0.43 6.56 19.52
CA THR A 56 -0.92 6.07 18.22
C THR A 56 -0.42 4.66 17.92
N GLU A 57 0.82 4.35 18.30
CA GLU A 57 1.46 3.06 18.01
C GLU A 57 2.32 2.62 19.20
N GLU A 58 1.73 1.80 20.07
CA GLU A 58 2.32 1.40 21.35
C GLU A 58 3.72 0.78 21.23
N LEU A 59 3.98 0.01 20.16
CA LEU A 59 5.31 -0.58 19.92
C LEU A 59 6.38 0.48 19.66
N VAL A 60 6.03 1.56 18.96
CA VAL A 60 6.92 2.68 18.69
C VAL A 60 7.19 3.43 19.98
N ASP A 61 6.13 3.75 20.72
CA ASP A 61 6.22 4.49 21.98
C ASP A 61 7.10 3.75 22.99
N SER A 62 6.87 2.45 23.17
CA SER A 62 7.66 1.60 24.07
C SER A 62 9.13 1.56 23.65
N ALA A 63 9.42 1.39 22.36
CA ALA A 63 10.78 1.38 21.85
C ALA A 63 11.49 2.73 22.03
N LEU A 64 10.78 3.86 21.92
CA LEU A 64 11.34 5.19 22.18
C LEU A 64 11.73 5.38 23.65
N GLN A 65 10.92 4.88 24.59
CA GLN A 65 11.23 4.91 26.02
C GLN A 65 12.38 3.95 26.37
N ASP A 66 12.29 2.68 25.96
CA ASP A 66 13.26 1.63 26.32
C ASP A 66 14.67 1.91 25.77
N SER A 67 14.75 2.61 24.63
CA SER A 67 16.02 3.00 24.00
C SER A 67 16.65 4.26 24.61
N GLY A 68 15.92 4.97 25.49
CA GLY A 68 16.30 6.30 25.97
C GLY A 68 16.35 7.36 24.86
N LEU A 69 15.70 7.12 23.72
CA LEU A 69 15.63 8.08 22.60
C LEU A 69 14.65 9.21 22.90
N TYR A 70 13.61 8.93 23.68
CA TYR A 70 12.58 9.91 24.02
C TYR A 70 13.17 11.12 24.76
N GLU A 71 14.07 10.87 25.71
CA GLU A 71 14.70 11.87 26.58
C GLU A 71 15.77 12.71 25.86
N LYS A 72 16.19 12.30 24.66
CA LYS A 72 17.18 13.07 23.87
C LYS A 72 16.61 14.34 23.26
N HIS A 73 15.29 14.49 23.26
CA HIS A 73 14.58 15.59 22.65
C HIS A 73 13.58 16.21 23.62
N ASP A 74 13.39 17.53 23.51
CA ASP A 74 12.44 18.26 24.34
C ASP A 74 11.01 18.18 23.78
N ALA A 75 10.04 18.65 24.57
CA ALA A 75 8.62 18.65 24.17
C ALA A 75 8.37 19.44 22.87
N THR A 76 9.15 20.50 22.62
CA THR A 76 9.03 21.33 21.42
C THR A 76 9.42 20.56 20.16
N TRP A 77 10.49 19.76 20.24
CA TRP A 77 10.89 18.87 19.14
C TRP A 77 9.84 17.79 18.90
N TRP A 78 9.35 17.12 19.95
CA TRP A 78 8.33 16.08 19.83
C TRP A 78 7.01 16.58 19.22
N ALA A 79 6.61 17.81 19.52
CA ALA A 79 5.39 18.42 18.96
C ALA A 79 5.41 18.53 17.42
N ARG A 80 6.60 18.70 16.83
CA ARG A 80 6.83 18.85 15.38
C ARG A 80 7.50 17.66 14.71
N SER A 81 7.88 16.64 15.47
CA SER A 81 8.52 15.44 14.95
C SER A 81 7.58 14.68 14.01
N THR A 82 8.14 14.11 12.95
CA THR A 82 7.44 13.31 11.95
C THR A 82 7.62 11.82 12.21
N TRP A 83 6.71 11.00 11.68
CA TRP A 83 6.87 9.55 11.71
C TRP A 83 8.13 9.07 10.96
N PHE A 84 8.61 9.83 9.97
CA PHE A 84 9.88 9.52 9.30
C PHE A 84 11.09 9.75 10.22
N GLU A 85 11.15 10.86 10.94
CA GLU A 85 12.24 11.10 11.91
C GLU A 85 12.25 10.03 13.01
N VAL A 86 11.07 9.66 13.51
CA VAL A 86 10.93 8.58 14.50
C VAL A 86 11.36 7.22 13.94
N ARG A 87 10.97 6.89 12.70
CA ARG A 87 11.44 5.69 11.99
C ARG A 87 12.97 5.67 11.91
N ASP A 88 13.56 6.76 11.44
CA ASP A 88 15.01 6.86 11.23
C ASP A 88 15.76 6.69 12.56
N MET A 89 15.29 7.34 13.63
CA MET A 89 15.85 7.20 14.97
C MET A 89 15.82 5.76 15.47
N LEU A 90 14.67 5.10 15.37
CA LEU A 90 14.50 3.71 15.82
C LEU A 90 15.32 2.74 14.99
N HIS A 91 15.37 2.95 13.67
CA HIS A 91 16.17 2.14 12.75
C HIS A 91 17.66 2.22 13.12
N ASN A 92 18.18 3.44 13.30
CA ASN A 92 19.57 3.68 13.67
C ASN A 92 19.93 3.12 15.06
N ALA A 93 18.94 3.02 15.96
CA ALA A 93 19.11 2.39 17.27
C ALA A 93 18.90 0.86 17.27
N GLY A 94 18.61 0.25 16.11
CA GLY A 94 18.41 -1.20 15.98
C GLY A 94 17.01 -1.71 16.34
N TYR A 95 16.06 -0.83 16.63
CA TYR A 95 14.67 -1.18 16.95
C TYR A 95 13.85 -1.37 15.67
N ILE A 96 14.24 -2.37 14.86
CA ILE A 96 13.78 -2.52 13.47
C ILE A 96 12.27 -2.73 13.36
N MET A 97 11.69 -3.56 14.24
CA MET A 97 10.25 -3.77 14.25
C MET A 97 9.47 -2.48 14.53
N ALA A 98 9.93 -1.69 15.51
CA ALA A 98 9.31 -0.41 15.85
C ALA A 98 9.50 0.63 14.73
N ALA A 99 10.70 0.70 14.14
CA ALA A 99 10.97 1.56 12.97
C ALA A 99 10.02 1.24 11.81
N GLN A 100 9.78 -0.05 11.55
CA GLN A 100 8.84 -0.47 10.51
C GLN A 100 7.38 -0.08 10.82
N ARG A 101 6.95 -0.18 12.08
CA ARG A 101 5.64 0.32 12.50
C ARG A 101 5.50 1.82 12.33
N ALA A 102 6.53 2.58 12.70
CA ALA A 102 6.59 4.02 12.46
C ALA A 102 6.50 4.35 10.97
N HIS A 103 7.18 3.57 10.11
CA HIS A 103 7.08 3.73 8.66
C HIS A 103 5.65 3.56 8.16
N TYR A 104 4.88 2.57 8.65
CA TYR A 104 3.48 2.39 8.27
C TYR A 104 2.59 3.57 8.63
N GLN A 105 2.82 4.17 9.79
CA GLN A 105 2.10 5.37 10.21
C GLN A 105 2.41 6.58 9.33
N ALA A 106 3.58 6.60 8.66
CA ALA A 106 3.96 7.66 7.73
C ALA A 106 3.30 7.53 6.34
N MET A 107 2.78 6.36 5.97
CA MET A 107 2.27 6.09 4.62
C MET A 107 0.90 6.77 4.37
N PRO A 108 0.57 7.08 3.10
CA PRO A 108 -0.76 7.54 2.72
C PRO A 108 -1.82 6.43 2.90
N GLN A 109 -3.05 6.83 3.22
CA GLN A 109 -4.21 5.94 3.32
C GLN A 109 -5.12 6.06 2.11
N LEU A 110 -5.95 5.03 1.85
CA LEU A 110 -6.85 5.03 0.69
C LEU A 110 -7.82 6.23 0.63
N PRO A 111 -8.46 6.68 1.73
CA PRO A 111 -9.33 7.86 1.70
C PRO A 111 -8.60 9.12 1.25
N GLU A 112 -7.35 9.27 1.65
CA GLU A 112 -6.52 10.42 1.33
C GLU A 112 -6.10 10.37 -0.14
N VAL A 113 -5.70 9.20 -0.63
CA VAL A 113 -5.41 8.98 -2.06
C VAL A 113 -6.63 9.37 -2.90
N SER A 114 -7.85 8.98 -2.53
CA SER A 114 -9.08 9.38 -3.25
C SER A 114 -9.28 10.90 -3.24
N SER A 115 -9.01 11.57 -2.12
CA SER A 115 -9.16 13.02 -1.99
C SER A 115 -8.33 13.79 -3.05
N MET A 116 -7.17 13.25 -3.42
CA MET A 116 -6.20 13.88 -4.32
C MET A 116 -6.61 13.88 -5.81
N LEU A 117 -7.69 13.20 -6.19
CA LEU A 117 -8.27 13.30 -7.54
C LEU A 117 -8.72 14.74 -7.90
N GLY A 118 -8.82 15.62 -6.91
CA GLY A 118 -9.11 17.04 -7.10
C GLY A 118 -7.90 17.90 -7.45
N HIS A 119 -6.69 17.33 -7.41
CA HIS A 119 -5.44 18.08 -7.61
C HIS A 119 -5.34 18.63 -9.04
N THR A 120 -4.78 19.83 -9.18
CA THR A 120 -4.70 20.57 -10.45
C THR A 120 -4.01 19.76 -11.54
N SER A 121 -2.91 19.08 -11.22
CA SER A 121 -2.17 18.24 -12.18
C SER A 121 -2.99 17.11 -12.82
N LEU A 122 -4.03 16.63 -12.14
CA LEU A 122 -4.95 15.63 -12.68
C LEU A 122 -6.10 16.30 -13.43
N ARG A 123 -6.66 17.39 -12.88
CA ARG A 123 -7.76 18.13 -13.51
C ARG A 123 -7.39 18.78 -14.83
N ASP A 124 -6.17 19.29 -14.95
CA ASP A 124 -5.71 19.95 -16.17
C ASP A 124 -5.59 18.97 -17.35
N VAL A 125 -5.34 17.67 -17.07
CA VAL A 125 -5.16 16.63 -18.08
C VAL A 125 -6.45 15.84 -18.31
N PHE A 126 -7.14 15.44 -17.24
CA PHE A 126 -8.26 14.50 -17.28
C PHE A 126 -9.60 15.12 -16.87
N GLY A 127 -9.64 16.42 -16.54
CA GLY A 127 -10.82 17.06 -15.95
C GLY A 127 -12.06 17.11 -16.86
N THR A 128 -11.90 16.91 -18.16
CA THR A 128 -12.99 16.84 -19.14
C THR A 128 -13.23 15.43 -19.69
N VAL A 129 -12.39 14.45 -19.31
CA VAL A 129 -12.53 13.06 -19.77
C VAL A 129 -13.78 12.47 -19.13
N GLN A 130 -14.63 11.89 -19.97
CA GLN A 130 -15.89 11.27 -19.57
C GLN A 130 -15.77 9.75 -19.55
N ARG A 131 -16.55 9.13 -18.66
CA ARG A 131 -16.70 7.68 -18.58
C ARG A 131 -17.31 7.13 -19.87
N ASP A 132 -16.83 5.99 -20.34
CA ASP A 132 -17.33 5.32 -21.55
C ASP A 132 -18.86 5.23 -21.59
N GLY A 133 -19.46 5.79 -22.63
CA GLY A 133 -20.92 5.77 -22.83
C GLY A 133 -21.73 6.59 -21.82
N SER A 134 -21.10 7.53 -21.11
CA SER A 134 -21.73 8.37 -20.09
C SER A 134 -21.27 9.84 -20.15
N ASN A 135 -22.02 10.74 -19.53
CA ASN A 135 -21.62 12.14 -19.30
C ASN A 135 -20.94 12.34 -17.94
N GLU A 136 -20.83 11.30 -17.11
CA GLU A 136 -20.11 11.32 -15.83
C GLU A 136 -18.61 11.55 -16.11
N LEU A 137 -18.00 12.51 -15.39
CA LEU A 137 -16.56 12.72 -15.47
C LEU A 137 -15.81 11.51 -14.91
N LEU A 138 -14.76 11.07 -15.59
CA LEU A 138 -13.99 9.89 -15.21
C LEU A 138 -13.36 10.07 -13.81
N LEU A 139 -12.89 11.26 -13.47
CA LEU A 139 -12.34 11.56 -12.14
C LEU A 139 -13.38 11.42 -11.02
N ASP A 140 -14.64 11.78 -11.28
CA ASP A 140 -15.72 11.66 -10.30
C ASP A 140 -16.13 10.18 -10.13
N TYR A 141 -16.15 9.42 -11.22
CA TYR A 141 -16.33 7.97 -11.18
C TYR A 141 -15.25 7.28 -10.33
N ILE A 142 -13.97 7.57 -10.61
CA ILE A 142 -12.84 6.97 -9.88
C ILE A 142 -12.92 7.34 -8.41
N ARG A 143 -13.22 8.60 -8.07
CA ARG A 143 -13.37 9.04 -6.67
C ARG A 143 -14.41 8.19 -5.94
N ARG A 144 -15.60 8.05 -6.52
CA ARG A 144 -16.68 7.24 -5.96
C ARG A 144 -16.29 5.77 -5.84
N ALA A 145 -15.58 5.22 -6.83
CA ALA A 145 -15.12 3.84 -6.81
C ALA A 145 -14.10 3.59 -5.68
N LEU A 146 -13.15 4.51 -5.47
CA LEU A 146 -12.17 4.41 -4.38
C LEU A 146 -12.82 4.62 -3.00
N GLU A 147 -13.77 5.54 -2.88
CA GLU A 147 -14.55 5.74 -1.64
C GLU A 147 -15.42 4.52 -1.31
N GLN A 148 -16.03 3.90 -2.32
CA GLN A 148 -16.73 2.64 -2.13
C GLN A 148 -15.77 1.53 -1.71
N GLY A 149 -14.60 1.44 -2.36
CA GLY A 149 -13.55 0.50 -1.99
C GLY A 149 -13.06 0.67 -0.56
N HIS A 150 -12.99 1.91 -0.07
CA HIS A 150 -12.69 2.18 1.34
C HIS A 150 -13.68 1.52 2.30
N ASN A 151 -14.97 1.62 2.00
CA ASN A 151 -16.04 1.05 2.82
C ASN A 151 -16.11 -0.48 2.72
N ASP A 152 -15.95 -1.03 1.50
CA ASP A 152 -16.10 -2.45 1.22
C ASP A 152 -14.88 -3.27 1.64
N TYR A 153 -13.70 -2.64 1.68
CA TYR A 153 -12.43 -3.28 1.99
C TYR A 153 -11.68 -2.55 3.13
N PRO A 154 -12.16 -2.62 4.39
CA PRO A 154 -11.50 -1.97 5.52
C PRO A 154 -10.04 -2.42 5.72
N MET A 155 -9.73 -3.66 5.35
CA MET A 155 -8.39 -4.27 5.53
C MET A 155 -7.28 -3.62 4.67
N ILE A 156 -7.63 -2.90 3.61
CA ILE A 156 -6.66 -2.18 2.74
C ILE A 156 -6.76 -0.67 2.88
N SER A 157 -7.62 -0.19 3.77
CA SER A 157 -8.03 1.22 3.82
C SER A 157 -7.18 2.08 4.75
N GLY A 158 -6.80 1.52 5.90
CA GLY A 158 -6.05 2.23 6.92
C GLY A 158 -4.56 1.91 6.89
N TYR A 159 -3.86 2.32 7.95
CA TYR A 159 -2.46 1.97 8.15
C TYR A 159 -2.28 0.45 8.24
N THR A 160 -1.14 -0.03 7.75
CA THR A 160 -0.76 -1.43 7.87
C THR A 160 -0.64 -1.82 9.35
N ARG A 161 -1.55 -2.68 9.82
CA ARG A 161 -1.55 -3.17 11.21
C ARG A 161 -1.02 -4.59 11.34
N PHE A 162 -1.01 -5.36 10.27
CA PHE A 162 -0.56 -6.74 10.25
C PHE A 162 0.60 -6.90 9.28
N MET A 163 1.64 -7.61 9.71
CA MET A 163 2.72 -8.05 8.85
C MET A 163 3.22 -9.41 9.30
N ILE A 164 3.56 -10.25 8.33
CA ILE A 164 4.14 -11.56 8.56
C ILE A 164 5.62 -11.40 8.95
N ASN A 165 6.03 -12.13 9.99
CA ASN A 165 7.44 -12.18 10.37
C ASN A 165 8.26 -12.71 9.16
N PRO A 166 9.32 -11.99 8.70
CA PRO A 166 10.21 -12.43 7.62
C PRO A 166 10.78 -13.85 7.76
N GLU A 167 10.87 -14.39 8.98
CA GLU A 167 11.34 -15.74 9.29
C GLU A 167 10.27 -16.82 9.10
N THR A 168 9.03 -16.44 8.82
CA THR A 168 7.91 -17.37 8.61
C THR A 168 8.14 -18.20 7.36
N ARG A 169 8.20 -19.53 7.52
CA ARG A 169 8.49 -20.48 6.43
C ARG A 169 7.26 -20.97 5.69
N VAL A 170 6.11 -20.98 6.37
CA VAL A 170 4.83 -21.47 5.84
C VAL A 170 3.76 -20.45 6.15
N ILE A 171 3.07 -19.98 5.11
CA ILE A 171 1.98 -19.01 5.21
C ILE A 171 0.75 -19.66 4.57
N ALA A 172 -0.32 -19.77 5.35
CA ALA A 172 -1.63 -20.18 4.86
C ALA A 172 -2.61 -19.03 5.09
N VAL A 173 -3.30 -18.60 4.03
CA VAL A 173 -4.31 -17.53 4.08
C VAL A 173 -5.64 -18.14 3.70
N ASP A 174 -6.58 -18.17 4.64
CA ASP A 174 -7.96 -18.60 4.40
C ASP A 174 -8.78 -17.43 3.87
N LEU A 175 -9.37 -17.59 2.69
CA LEU A 175 -10.18 -16.58 2.01
C LEU A 175 -11.69 -16.81 2.15
N ASN A 176 -12.13 -17.91 2.77
CA ASN A 176 -13.55 -18.29 2.78
C ASN A 176 -14.46 -17.21 3.38
N ASN A 177 -13.99 -16.50 4.41
CA ASN A 177 -14.77 -15.48 5.11
C ASN A 177 -14.78 -14.11 4.41
N VAL A 178 -13.94 -13.93 3.38
CA VAL A 178 -13.79 -12.65 2.66
C VAL A 178 -14.14 -12.75 1.18
N ALA A 179 -14.24 -13.97 0.64
CA ALA A 179 -14.73 -14.22 -0.71
C ALA A 179 -16.16 -13.69 -0.88
N GLY A 180 -16.46 -13.20 -2.08
CA GLY A 180 -17.80 -12.78 -2.46
C GLY A 180 -18.65 -13.97 -2.94
N ASP A 181 -19.90 -13.67 -3.27
CA ASP A 181 -20.80 -14.64 -3.88
C ASP A 181 -20.47 -14.87 -5.38
N LYS A 182 -21.31 -15.64 -6.07
CA LYS A 182 -21.09 -15.99 -7.49
C LYS A 182 -21.47 -14.88 -8.48
N THR A 183 -21.96 -13.73 -8.00
CA THR A 183 -22.30 -12.58 -8.84
C THR A 183 -21.03 -11.94 -9.42
N PRO A 184 -21.11 -11.13 -10.50
CA PRO A 184 -19.95 -10.40 -11.01
C PRO A 184 -19.24 -9.55 -9.93
N ALA A 185 -20.00 -8.88 -9.06
CA ALA A 185 -19.45 -8.12 -7.94
C ALA A 185 -18.77 -9.03 -6.90
N GLY A 186 -19.36 -10.20 -6.59
CA GLY A 186 -18.77 -11.18 -5.68
C GLY A 186 -17.48 -11.79 -6.21
N ARG A 187 -17.37 -12.02 -7.53
CA ARG A 187 -16.13 -12.48 -8.16
C ARG A 187 -15.04 -11.41 -8.14
N LEU A 188 -15.40 -10.15 -8.40
CA LEU A 188 -14.47 -9.02 -8.26
C LEU A 188 -13.94 -8.90 -6.84
N LYS A 189 -14.82 -8.97 -5.83
CA LYS A 189 -14.45 -9.01 -4.41
C LYS A 189 -13.45 -10.13 -4.13
N THR A 190 -13.75 -11.34 -4.59
CA THR A 190 -12.89 -12.52 -4.44
C THR A 190 -11.52 -12.30 -5.09
N GLY A 191 -11.47 -11.74 -6.29
CA GLY A 191 -10.20 -11.47 -6.98
C GLY A 191 -9.34 -10.40 -6.29
N ILE A 192 -9.95 -9.33 -5.75
CA ILE A 192 -9.25 -8.34 -4.92
C ILE A 192 -8.65 -9.00 -3.67
N MET A 193 -9.39 -9.93 -3.03
CA MET A 193 -8.88 -10.69 -1.89
C MET A 193 -7.71 -11.60 -2.27
N TYR A 194 -7.74 -12.23 -3.45
CA TYR A 194 -6.60 -12.99 -3.97
C TYR A 194 -5.37 -12.12 -4.23
N LEU A 195 -5.55 -10.91 -4.80
CA LEU A 195 -4.44 -9.96 -4.98
C LEU A 195 -3.80 -9.60 -3.64
N LEU A 196 -4.62 -9.28 -2.64
CA LEU A 196 -4.15 -8.92 -1.31
C LEU A 196 -3.46 -10.07 -0.59
N ALA A 197 -4.08 -11.25 -0.54
CA ALA A 197 -3.48 -12.44 0.05
C ALA A 197 -2.18 -12.82 -0.67
N GLY A 198 -2.16 -12.64 -1.99
CA GLY A 198 -0.97 -12.79 -2.80
C GLY A 198 0.16 -11.87 -2.35
N GLN A 199 -0.12 -10.58 -2.13
CA GLN A 199 0.87 -9.61 -1.67
C GLN A 199 1.36 -9.94 -0.26
N ILE A 200 0.45 -10.27 0.66
CA ILE A 200 0.79 -10.60 2.05
C ILE A 200 1.68 -11.85 2.11
N ALA A 201 1.34 -12.89 1.34
CA ALA A 201 2.03 -14.18 1.42
C ALA A 201 3.36 -14.23 0.66
N GLY A 202 3.56 -13.38 -0.35
CA GLY A 202 4.73 -13.49 -1.21
C GLY A 202 5.02 -12.28 -2.09
N GLY A 203 4.55 -11.09 -1.74
CA GLY A 203 4.85 -9.86 -2.46
C GLY A 203 6.35 -9.59 -2.56
N ASP A 204 7.09 -9.91 -1.49
CA ASP A 204 8.55 -9.73 -1.46
C ASP A 204 9.33 -10.71 -2.33
N PHE A 205 8.71 -11.78 -2.86
CA PHE A 205 9.46 -12.85 -3.53
C PHE A 205 10.23 -12.39 -4.77
N THR A 206 9.79 -11.28 -5.37
CA THR A 206 10.45 -10.66 -6.53
C THR A 206 11.52 -9.65 -6.13
N LEU A 207 11.62 -9.26 -4.85
CA LEU A 207 12.56 -8.25 -4.36
C LEU A 207 14.02 -8.49 -4.78
N PRO A 208 14.55 -9.73 -4.83
CA PRO A 208 15.91 -9.97 -5.34
C PRO A 208 16.15 -9.47 -6.77
N GLN A 209 15.13 -9.49 -7.63
CA GLN A 209 15.20 -9.01 -9.02
C GLN A 209 15.34 -7.48 -9.10
N TYR A 210 14.97 -6.78 -8.03
CA TYR A 210 14.98 -5.31 -7.93
C TYR A 210 16.11 -4.78 -7.04
N ARG A 211 17.12 -5.61 -6.71
CA ARG A 211 18.21 -5.26 -5.79
C ARG A 211 18.84 -3.89 -6.10
N ASP A 212 19.26 -3.67 -7.34
CA ASP A 212 19.98 -2.46 -7.71
C ASP A 212 19.07 -1.22 -7.67
N GLU A 213 17.80 -1.37 -8.04
CA GLU A 213 16.81 -0.29 -7.94
C GLU A 213 16.56 0.10 -6.48
N VAL A 214 16.43 -0.89 -5.59
CA VAL A 214 16.25 -0.67 -4.15
C VAL A 214 17.45 0.08 -3.59
N LEU A 215 18.68 -0.37 -3.84
CA LEU A 215 19.89 0.27 -3.31
C LEU A 215 20.11 1.68 -3.87
N LYS A 216 19.64 1.95 -5.10
CA LYS A 216 19.71 3.28 -5.70
C LYS A 216 18.74 4.27 -5.07
N GLN A 217 17.54 3.82 -4.69
CA GLN A 217 16.49 4.68 -4.16
C GLN A 217 16.55 4.82 -2.63
N LEU A 218 17.03 3.79 -1.95
CA LEU A 218 17.02 3.73 -0.49
C LEU A 218 18.26 4.42 0.10
N PRO A 219 18.13 5.23 1.17
CA PRO A 219 19.28 5.80 1.86
C PRO A 219 20.23 4.72 2.40
N ARG A 220 21.52 5.06 2.49
CA ARG A 220 22.59 4.09 2.77
C ARG A 220 22.43 3.42 4.13
N GLU A 221 21.89 4.12 5.13
CA GLU A 221 21.62 3.57 6.46
C GLU A 221 20.66 2.37 6.45
N TYR A 222 19.82 2.22 5.42
CA TYR A 222 18.87 1.12 5.29
C TYR A 222 19.40 -0.06 4.47
N HIS A 223 20.54 0.10 3.79
CA HIS A 223 21.07 -0.89 2.85
C HIS A 223 21.32 -2.24 3.52
N GLU A 224 21.85 -2.25 4.74
CA GLU A 224 22.16 -3.50 5.44
C GLU A 224 20.91 -4.38 5.63
N ILE A 225 19.82 -3.79 6.10
CA ILE A 225 18.57 -4.52 6.36
C ILE A 225 17.92 -4.96 5.05
N ALA A 226 17.88 -4.08 4.06
CA ALA A 226 17.35 -4.39 2.74
C ALA A 226 18.13 -5.57 2.11
N LEU A 227 19.46 -5.53 2.18
CA LEU A 227 20.33 -6.60 1.67
C LEU A 227 20.15 -7.90 2.42
N LYS A 228 19.99 -7.87 3.76
CA LYS A 228 19.71 -9.08 4.55
C LYS A 228 18.45 -9.77 4.04
N ARG A 229 17.37 -9.02 3.84
CA ARG A 229 16.10 -9.56 3.32
C ARG A 229 16.22 -10.04 1.87
N ILE A 230 16.86 -9.26 1.00
CA ILE A 230 17.09 -9.64 -0.40
C ILE A 230 17.88 -10.94 -0.49
N ASN A 231 19.01 -11.06 0.23
CA ASN A 231 19.86 -12.23 0.19
C ASN A 231 19.15 -13.47 0.78
N GLN A 232 18.38 -13.28 1.86
CA GLN A 232 17.55 -14.35 2.43
C GLN A 232 16.58 -14.87 1.37
N LEU A 233 15.83 -13.98 0.74
CA LEU A 233 14.88 -14.35 -0.30
C LEU A 233 15.61 -15.04 -1.45
N ASP A 234 16.71 -14.50 -1.96
CA ASP A 234 17.43 -15.06 -3.11
C ASP A 234 17.88 -16.52 -2.90
N GLN A 235 18.21 -16.90 -1.67
CA GLN A 235 18.70 -18.25 -1.31
C GLN A 235 17.58 -19.28 -1.07
N GLU A 236 16.33 -18.85 -0.99
CA GLU A 236 15.21 -19.70 -0.63
C GLU A 236 14.42 -20.16 -1.85
N VAL A 237 14.10 -21.45 -1.92
CA VAL A 237 13.10 -21.97 -2.86
C VAL A 237 11.72 -21.54 -2.36
N LYS A 238 10.99 -20.84 -3.22
CA LYS A 238 9.69 -20.24 -2.89
C LYS A 238 8.63 -20.91 -3.75
N THR A 239 7.51 -21.29 -3.13
CA THR A 239 6.37 -21.84 -3.85
C THR A 239 5.13 -21.12 -3.37
N LYS A 240 4.28 -20.73 -4.33
CA LYS A 240 3.01 -20.08 -4.08
C LYS A 240 1.93 -20.87 -4.80
N VAL A 241 0.97 -21.36 -4.04
CA VAL A 241 -0.15 -22.15 -4.56
C VAL A 241 -1.42 -21.39 -4.25
N TYR A 242 -2.26 -21.21 -5.26
CA TYR A 242 -3.61 -20.71 -5.10
C TYR A 242 -4.55 -21.87 -5.36
N ASP A 243 -5.34 -22.21 -4.35
CA ASP A 243 -6.47 -23.11 -4.53
C ASP A 243 -7.69 -22.30 -5.00
N GLU A 244 -8.70 -22.96 -5.58
CA GLU A 244 -10.02 -22.35 -5.81
C GLU A 244 -10.01 -21.05 -6.65
N LEU A 245 -8.97 -20.82 -7.47
CA LEU A 245 -8.80 -19.63 -8.31
C LEU A 245 -9.96 -19.47 -9.31
N HIS A 246 -10.67 -20.55 -9.62
CA HIS A 246 -11.83 -20.51 -10.50
C HIS A 246 -12.96 -19.60 -9.98
N ASN A 247 -13.00 -19.31 -8.67
CA ASN A 247 -13.94 -18.38 -8.07
C ASN A 247 -13.70 -16.91 -8.46
N ALA A 248 -12.53 -16.59 -9.02
CA ALA A 248 -12.20 -15.27 -9.56
C ALA A 248 -12.28 -15.19 -11.10
N ARG A 249 -12.78 -16.22 -11.80
CA ARG A 249 -12.84 -16.24 -13.27
C ARG A 249 -13.68 -15.08 -13.85
N GLY A 250 -13.14 -14.47 -14.90
CA GLY A 250 -13.78 -13.40 -15.66
C GLY A 250 -13.37 -11.99 -15.25
N ILE A 251 -12.42 -11.88 -14.31
CA ILE A 251 -11.74 -10.62 -13.98
C ILE A 251 -10.27 -10.81 -14.33
N ASP A 252 -9.75 -10.00 -15.25
CA ASP A 252 -8.33 -10.02 -15.62
C ASP A 252 -7.57 -9.01 -14.74
N PHE A 253 -6.50 -9.47 -14.08
CA PHE A 253 -5.66 -8.66 -13.19
C PHE A 253 -4.23 -8.52 -13.73
#